data_AF-A0A4Q1RIX6-F1
#
_entry.id   AF-A0A4Q1RIX6-F1
#
_cell.length_a   1.000
_cell.length_b   1.000
_cell.length_c   1.000
_cell.angle_alpha   90.00
_cell.angle_beta   90.00
_cell.angle_gamma   90.00
#
_symmetry.space_group_name_H-M   'P 1'
#
loop_
_entity.id
_entity.type
_entity.pdbx_description
1 polymer ?
#
loop_
_entity_poly.entity_id
_entity_poly.type
_entity_poly.pdbx_seq_one_letter_code
_entity_poly.pdbx_strand_id
1 'polypeptide(L)'
;MKCEEALTKIEAYIDHTLSGRELEEFLEHVKSCRECYDELETYYIISVGMRYLEEENLESYNIPKMLQEDLHTRERQVRRRNIFRKTAVFLGVLFFIVLLVLVLSYLGHQELPRLF
;
A
#
# COMPACT_ATOMS: atom_id res chain seq x y z
N MET A 1 9.03 -9.24 1.79
CA MET A 1 9.07 -10.50 1.00
C MET A 1 10.51 -10.92 0.69
N LYS A 2 10.72 -12.15 0.19
CA LYS A 2 12.02 -12.67 -0.29
C LYS A 2 12.20 -12.41 -1.80
N CYS A 3 13.44 -12.47 -2.31
CA CYS A 3 13.73 -12.23 -3.73
C CYS A 3 12.95 -13.18 -4.66
N GLU A 4 12.93 -14.49 -4.37
CA GLU A 4 12.20 -15.49 -5.18
C GLU A 4 10.70 -15.13 -5.30
N GLU A 5 10.09 -14.73 -4.18
CA GLU A 5 8.70 -14.28 -4.16
C GLU A 5 8.52 -12.98 -4.95
N ALA A 6 9.42 -12.01 -4.80
CA ALA A 6 9.38 -10.76 -5.56
C ALA A 6 9.44 -11.01 -7.07
N LEU A 7 10.34 -11.88 -7.53
CA LEU A 7 10.48 -12.22 -8.94
C LEU A 7 9.18 -12.80 -9.52
N THR A 8 8.50 -13.70 -8.79
CA THR A 8 7.20 -14.25 -9.23
C THR A 8 6.06 -13.22 -9.27
N LYS A 9 6.24 -12.06 -8.64
CA LYS A 9 5.24 -10.99 -8.53
C LYS A 9 5.48 -9.84 -9.52
N ILE A 10 6.55 -9.88 -10.33
CA ILE A 10 6.89 -8.85 -11.32
C ILE A 10 5.77 -8.66 -12.35
N GLU A 11 5.30 -9.73 -12.98
CA GLU A 11 4.22 -9.64 -13.97
C GLU A 11 2.94 -9.06 -13.36
N ALA A 12 2.55 -9.55 -12.18
CA ALA A 12 1.40 -9.05 -11.45
C ALA A 12 1.53 -7.57 -11.05
N TYR A 13 2.75 -7.09 -10.79
CA TYR A 13 3.02 -5.67 -10.57
C TYR A 13 2.79 -4.85 -11.85
N ILE A 14 3.38 -5.29 -12.96
CA ILE A 14 3.30 -4.65 -14.29
C ILE A 14 1.83 -4.57 -14.76
N ASP A 15 1.05 -5.62 -14.52
CA ASP A 15 -0.37 -5.69 -14.88
C ASP A 15 -1.29 -5.08 -13.82
N HIS A 16 -0.73 -4.52 -12.74
CA HIS A 16 -1.46 -3.86 -11.67
C HIS A 16 -2.49 -4.75 -10.95
N THR A 17 -2.22 -6.04 -10.83
CA THR A 17 -3.10 -7.04 -10.20
C THR A 17 -2.72 -7.40 -8.77
N LEU A 18 -1.60 -6.88 -8.25
CA LEU A 18 -1.19 -7.10 -6.86
C LEU A 18 -2.21 -6.55 -5.85
N SER A 19 -2.51 -7.33 -4.82
CA SER A 19 -3.32 -6.85 -3.70
C SER A 19 -2.59 -5.75 -2.92
N GLY A 20 -3.33 -4.94 -2.15
CA GLY A 20 -2.74 -3.79 -1.45
C GLY A 20 -1.61 -4.14 -0.47
N ARG A 21 -1.64 -5.34 0.14
CA ARG A 21 -0.56 -5.81 1.03
C ARG A 21 0.63 -6.34 0.24
N GLU A 22 0.38 -7.13 -0.79
CA GLU A 22 1.45 -7.65 -1.65
C GLU A 22 2.19 -6.52 -2.37
N LEU A 23 1.46 -5.50 -2.83
CA LEU A 23 2.05 -4.31 -3.43
C LEU A 23 2.93 -3.54 -2.43
N GLU A 24 2.49 -3.39 -1.17
CA GLU A 24 3.28 -2.75 -0.11
C GLU A 24 4.60 -3.50 0.12
N GLU A 25 4.52 -4.82 0.33
CA GLU A 25 5.69 -5.67 0.57
C GLU A 25 6.61 -5.74 -0.66
N PHE A 26 6.06 -5.70 -1.87
CA PHE A 26 6.81 -5.73 -3.13
C PHE A 26 7.61 -4.45 -3.31
N LEU A 27 6.95 -3.29 -3.17
CA LEU A 27 7.56 -1.98 -3.29
C LEU A 27 8.69 -1.77 -2.27
N GLU A 28 8.51 -2.24 -1.03
CA GLU A 28 9.55 -2.18 0.00
C GLU A 28 10.77 -3.03 -0.37
N HIS A 29 10.54 -4.21 -0.92
CA HIS A 29 11.61 -5.12 -1.33
C HIS A 29 12.40 -4.60 -2.53
N VAL A 30 11.74 -4.26 -3.64
CA VAL A 30 12.45 -3.82 -4.87
C VAL A 30 13.19 -2.50 -4.68
N LYS A 31 12.78 -1.64 -3.73
CA LYS A 31 13.53 -0.41 -3.41
C LYS A 31 14.77 -0.65 -2.56
N SER A 32 14.80 -1.74 -1.80
CA SER A 32 15.92 -2.07 -0.91
C SER A 32 16.88 -3.11 -1.50
N CYS A 33 16.44 -3.85 -2.52
CA CYS A 33 17.22 -4.87 -3.22
C CYS A 33 17.49 -4.46 -4.66
N ARG A 34 18.76 -4.15 -4.97
CA ARG A 34 19.19 -3.73 -6.31
C ARG A 34 18.95 -4.81 -7.38
N GLU A 35 19.27 -6.07 -7.09
CA GLU A 35 19.07 -7.17 -8.04
C GLU A 35 17.59 -7.25 -8.45
N CYS A 36 16.66 -7.25 -7.48
CA CYS A 36 15.23 -7.30 -7.79
C CYS A 36 14.72 -6.04 -8.50
N TYR A 37 15.35 -4.88 -8.28
CA TYR A 37 15.06 -3.67 -9.02
C TYR A 37 15.48 -3.80 -10.49
N ASP A 38 16.70 -4.26 -10.74
CA ASP A 38 17.29 -4.39 -12.07
C ASP A 38 16.49 -5.42 -12.91
N GLU A 39 16.05 -6.53 -12.29
CA GLU A 39 15.13 -7.49 -12.90
C GLU A 39 13.77 -6.85 -13.22
N LEU A 40 13.14 -6.16 -12.25
CA LEU A 40 11.88 -5.46 -12.48
C LEU A 40 11.99 -4.46 -13.63
N GLU A 41 13.06 -3.67 -13.68
CA GLU A 41 13.31 -2.71 -14.74
C GLU A 41 13.41 -3.38 -16.11
N THR A 42 14.16 -4.48 -16.20
CA THR A 42 14.30 -5.24 -17.44
C THR A 42 12.95 -5.76 -17.94
N TYR A 43 12.15 -6.39 -17.08
CA TYR A 43 10.83 -6.90 -17.43
C TYR A 43 9.85 -5.78 -17.78
N TYR A 44 9.90 -4.65 -17.08
CA TYR A 44 9.08 -3.50 -17.35
C TYR A 44 9.40 -2.91 -18.72
N ILE A 45 10.68 -2.74 -19.06
CA ILE A 45 11.12 -2.25 -20.38
C ILE A 45 10.60 -3.14 -21.50
N ILE A 46 10.70 -4.47 -21.35
CA ILE A 46 10.21 -5.41 -22.36
C ILE A 46 8.68 -5.31 -22.48
N SER A 47 7.95 -5.45 -21.37
CA SER A 47 6.49 -5.54 -21.38
C SER A 47 5.81 -4.24 -21.82
N VAL A 48 6.35 -3.11 -21.38
CA VAL A 48 5.85 -1.78 -21.73
C VAL A 48 6.32 -1.39 -23.12
N GLY A 49 7.57 -1.71 -23.49
CA GLY A 49 8.10 -1.49 -24.83
C GLY A 49 7.30 -2.21 -25.91
N MET A 50 6.90 -3.47 -25.67
CA MET A 50 6.05 -4.23 -26.60
C MET A 50 4.69 -3.55 -26.82
N ARG A 51 4.03 -3.11 -25.74
CA ARG A 51 2.73 -2.39 -25.83
C ARG A 51 2.85 -1.10 -26.63
N TYR A 52 3.96 -0.37 -26.48
CA TYR A 52 4.19 0.87 -27.24
C TYR A 52 4.46 0.66 -28.73
N LEU A 53 5.14 -0.43 -29.10
CA LEU A 53 5.35 -0.77 -30.51
C LEU A 53 4.03 -1.09 -31.23
N GLU A 54 3.06 -1.66 -30.51
CA GLU A 54 1.71 -1.92 -31.03
C GLU A 54 0.87 -0.66 -31.20
N GLU A 55 1.10 0.38 -30.38
CA GLU A 55 0.33 1.64 -30.41
C GLU A 55 0.84 2.68 -31.45
N GLU A 56 1.84 2.36 -32.28
CA GLU A 56 2.45 3.24 -33.30
C GLU A 56 2.88 4.65 -32.80
N ASN A 57 3.00 4.86 -31.50
CA ASN A 57 3.42 6.13 -30.91
C ASN A 57 4.94 6.17 -30.69
N LEU A 58 5.66 6.66 -31.70
CA LEU A 58 7.11 6.80 -31.74
C LEU A 58 7.63 8.08 -31.04
N GLU A 59 7.02 8.50 -29.93
CA GLU A 59 7.66 9.49 -29.07
C GLU A 59 8.77 8.81 -28.26
N SER A 60 9.92 9.49 -28.09
CA SER A 60 11.05 8.97 -27.31
C SER A 60 10.72 8.95 -25.82
N TYR A 61 9.91 8.00 -25.38
CA TYR A 61 9.58 7.81 -23.98
C TYR A 61 10.75 7.15 -23.26
N ASN A 62 11.21 7.77 -22.16
CA ASN A 62 12.21 7.18 -21.30
C ASN A 62 11.52 6.19 -20.36
N ILE A 63 11.41 4.93 -20.80
CA ILE A 63 10.72 3.84 -20.08
C ILE A 63 11.27 3.64 -18.65
N PRO A 64 12.60 3.68 -18.41
CA PRO A 64 13.15 3.69 -17.04
C PRO A 64 12.57 4.79 -16.14
N LYS A 65 12.45 6.00 -16.67
CA LYS A 65 11.89 7.13 -15.92
C LYS A 65 10.42 6.90 -15.57
N MET A 66 9.65 6.29 -16.47
CA MET A 66 8.25 5.94 -16.21
C MET A 66 8.11 4.93 -15.07
N LEU A 67 8.96 3.90 -15.03
CA LEU A 67 8.98 2.95 -13.92
C LEU A 67 9.25 3.66 -12.59
N GLN A 68 10.23 4.57 -12.56
CA GLN A 68 10.56 5.32 -11.36
C GLN A 68 9.38 6.19 -10.88
N GLU A 69 8.66 6.83 -11.80
CA GLU A 69 7.46 7.61 -11.50
C GLU A 69 6.30 6.75 -11.01
N ASP A 70 6.07 5.58 -11.62
CA ASP A 70 5.05 4.62 -11.17
C ASP A 70 5.38 4.08 -9.77
N LEU A 71 6.62 3.62 -9.53
CA LEU A 71 7.10 3.19 -8.21
C LEU A 71 6.93 4.29 -7.15
N HIS A 72 7.16 5.56 -7.51
CA HIS A 72 6.94 6.66 -6.58
C HIS A 72 5.44 6.87 -6.30
N THR A 73 4.61 6.84 -7.34
CA THR A 73 3.17 7.08 -7.24
C THR A 73 2.48 5.99 -6.42
N ARG A 74 2.80 4.73 -6.71
CA ARG A 74 2.28 3.56 -6.00
C ARG A 74 2.67 3.57 -4.53
N GLU A 75 3.92 3.92 -4.22
CA GLU A 75 4.35 4.06 -2.82
C GLU A 75 3.57 5.15 -2.09
N ARG A 76 3.35 6.33 -2.71
CA ARG A 76 2.54 7.40 -2.11
C ARG A 76 1.11 6.95 -1.84
N GLN A 77 0.54 6.13 -2.73
CA GLN A 77 -0.81 5.59 -2.58
C GLN A 77 -0.89 4.60 -1.41
N VAL A 78 0.04 3.64 -1.35
CA VAL A 78 0.15 2.67 -0.25
C VAL A 78 0.35 3.40 1.08
N ARG A 79 1.29 4.35 1.13
CA ARG A 79 1.60 5.13 2.34
C ARG A 79 0.38 5.90 2.82
N ARG A 80 -0.34 6.60 1.92
CA ARG A 80 -1.59 7.29 2.27
C ARG A 80 -2.62 6.32 2.85
N ARG A 81 -2.87 5.19 2.17
CA ARG A 81 -3.83 4.19 2.63
C ARG A 81 -3.47 3.63 4.01
N ASN A 82 -2.19 3.36 4.26
CA ASN A 82 -1.73 2.84 5.55
C ASN A 82 -1.90 3.87 6.67
N ILE A 83 -1.58 5.14 6.41
CA ILE A 83 -1.80 6.24 7.37
C ILE A 83 -3.29 6.37 7.69
N PHE A 84 -4.16 6.46 6.68
CA PHE A 84 -5.60 6.58 6.88
C PHE A 84 -6.18 5.39 7.66
N ARG A 85 -5.73 4.16 7.37
CA ARG A 85 -6.17 2.98 8.11
C ARG A 85 -5.74 3.03 9.58
N LYS A 86 -4.47 3.38 9.85
CA LYS A 86 -3.94 3.51 11.22
C LYS A 86 -4.66 4.60 12.00
N THR A 87 -4.91 5.76 11.39
CA THR A 87 -5.63 6.85 12.04
C THR A 87 -7.09 6.49 12.31
N ALA A 88 -7.78 5.84 11.36
CA ALA A 88 -9.16 5.39 11.55
C ALA A 88 -9.28 4.37 12.70
N VAL A 89 -8.38 3.37 12.77
CA VAL A 89 -8.36 2.39 13.86
C VAL A 89 -8.10 3.07 15.19
N PHE A 90 -7.12 3.97 15.26
CA PHE A 90 -6.80 4.70 16.48
C PHE A 90 -7.99 5.54 16.99
N LEU A 91 -8.65 6.28 16.10
CA LEU A 91 -9.85 7.05 16.44
C LEU A 91 -11.01 6.15 16.88
N GLY A 92 -11.20 5.00 16.24
CA GLY A 92 -12.22 4.03 16.63
C GLY A 92 -11.99 3.47 18.04
N VAL A 93 -10.75 3.12 18.38
CA VAL A 93 -10.39 2.65 19.74
C VAL A 93 -10.59 3.75 20.77
N LEU A 94 -10.14 4.98 20.49
CA LEU A 94 -10.31 6.12 21.38
C LEU A 94 -11.81 6.40 21.65
N PHE A 95 -12.63 6.40 20.61
CA PHE A 95 -14.08 6.57 20.72
C PHE A 95 -14.72 5.48 21.58
N PHE A 96 -14.32 4.22 21.39
CA PHE A 96 -14.82 3.10 22.18
C PHE A 96 -14.46 3.21 23.66
N ILE A 97 -13.25 3.67 23.98
CA ILE A 97 -12.81 3.94 25.36
C ILE A 97 -13.68 5.03 25.99
N VAL A 98 -13.91 6.14 25.29
CA VAL A 98 -14.77 7.23 25.79
C VAL A 98 -16.19 6.75 26.06
N LEU A 99 -16.78 5.98 25.15
CA LEU A 99 -18.11 5.40 25.35
C LEU A 99 -18.15 4.46 26.57
N LEU A 100 -17.15 3.59 26.74
CA LEU A 100 -17.06 2.71 27.90
C LEU A 100 -17.04 3.50 29.21
N VAL A 101 -16.22 4.56 29.29
CA VAL A 101 -16.15 5.42 30.48
C VAL A 101 -17.50 6.09 30.77
N LEU A 102 -18.19 6.59 29.73
CA LEU A 102 -19.52 7.20 29.87
C LEU A 102 -20.59 6.20 30.33
N VAL A 103 -20.55 4.97 29.83
CA VAL A 103 -21.49 3.91 30.25
C VAL A 103 -21.22 3.53 31.71
N LEU A 104 -19.96 3.35 32.11
CA LEU A 104 -19.60 3.04 33.49
C LEU A 104 -19.97 4.16 34.46
N SER A 105 -19.78 5.43 34.08
CA SER A 105 -20.18 6.55 34.92
C SER A 105 -21.70 6.68 35.06
N TYR A 106 -22.45 6.42 33.99
CA TYR A 106 -23.92 6.37 34.03
C TYR A 106 -24.43 5.23 34.93
N LEU A 107 -23.88 4.01 34.79
CA LEU A 107 -24.23 2.87 35.62
C LEU A 107 -23.88 3.11 37.10
N GLY A 108 -22.70 3.66 37.38
CA GLY A 108 -22.30 4.04 38.75
C GLY A 108 -23.22 5.10 39.36
N HIS A 109 -23.72 6.05 38.55
CA HIS A 109 -24.70 7.03 39.00
C HIS A 109 -26.07 6.41 39.30
N GLN A 110 -26.45 5.32 38.61
CA GLN A 110 -27.74 4.65 38.80
C GLN A 110 -27.79 3.76 40.05
N GLU A 111 -26.63 3.28 40.52
CA GLU A 111 -26.48 2.45 41.73
C GLU A 111 -26.43 3.28 43.05
N LEU A 112 -26.09 4.57 42.98
CA LEU A 112 -25.91 5.46 44.15
C LEU A 112 -27.15 6.17 44.76
N PRO A 113 -28.42 6.07 44.27
CA PRO A 113 -29.57 6.71 44.91
C PRO A 113 -30.33 5.82 45.91
N ARG A 114 -29.85 4.61 46.27
CA ARG A 114 -30.58 3.68 47.17
C ARG A 114 -30.01 3.53 48.59
N LEU A 115 -29.05 4.37 48.97
CA LEU A 115 -28.51 4.41 50.33
C LEU A 115 -28.77 5.78 50.97
N PHE A 116 -30.03 6.23 50.97
CA PHE A 116 -30.60 7.15 51.95
C PHE A 116 -32.13 7.00 51.94
#